data_AF-A0A117MIX3-F1
#
_entry.id   AF-A0A117MIX3-F1
#
_cell.length_a   1.000
_cell.length_b   1.000
_cell.length_c   1.000
_cell.angle_alpha   90.00
_cell.angle_beta   90.00
_cell.angle_gamma   90.00
#
_symmetry.space_group_name_H-M   'P 1'
#
loop_
_entity.id
_entity.type
_entity.pdbx_description
1 polymer ?
#
loop_
_entity_poly.entity_id
_entity_poly.type
_entity_poly.pdbx_seq_one_letter_code
_entity_poly.pdbx_strand_id
1 'polypeptide(L)'
;MFAVGMVIVLIFTSSCSSSKKSGSGSHELYEPESVVPDTFVFPQVPASLTDPDERAQYLIHHFWDRFDFADSTLTKKPAITEQAFVDYIHLLRFLPKDESAESLRHTLKRAEAGRSMYRYFVSLMEKYFYDPNSPFRNEEYYIPVLQEVVGSSLLEEADRSRYQFQLEMAMQNRVGMKANNFSFRLANGETRTLHAINSQYLLLIFSNPGCPTCEAVTRQLNSSSALNRALAMNSPTRTMLTILTIYPDNDLEVWREHLPHMPRKWLHAYDPGMVITRERLYDIKAIPTIYLLDSDKKVLLKDSSIEAVESFFSIMK
;
A
#
# COMPACT_ATOMS: atom_id res chain seq x y z
N MET A 1 8.30 74.90 41.34
CA MET A 1 7.11 75.64 40.87
C MET A 1 6.20 74.62 40.21
N PHE A 2 5.15 74.15 40.90
CA PHE A 2 3.75 74.62 40.81
C PHE A 2 3.19 74.46 39.38
N ALA A 3 2.01 73.90 39.08
CA ALA A 3 0.91 73.27 39.81
C ALA A 3 0.03 72.58 38.73
N VAL A 4 -0.43 71.35 38.93
CA VAL A 4 -1.84 70.95 39.16
C VAL A 4 -2.91 71.68 38.32
N GLY A 5 -3.69 70.90 37.58
CA GLY A 5 -4.94 71.30 36.92
C GLY A 5 -5.76 70.09 36.46
N MET A 6 -6.34 69.38 37.42
CA MET A 6 -7.39 68.37 37.26
C MET A 6 -8.70 69.04 36.79
N VAL A 7 -9.56 68.34 36.04
CA VAL A 7 -11.02 68.20 36.31
C VAL A 7 -11.80 67.58 35.11
N ILE A 8 -12.28 66.35 35.38
CA ILE A 8 -13.65 65.81 35.23
C ILE A 8 -14.34 65.83 33.85
N VAL A 9 -14.68 64.63 33.35
CA VAL A 9 -16.06 64.32 32.94
C VAL A 9 -16.47 62.95 33.51
N LEU A 10 -17.59 62.94 34.24
CA LEU A 10 -18.19 61.83 34.96
C LEU A 10 -19.25 61.09 34.10
N ILE A 11 -19.10 59.78 34.20
CA ILE A 11 -19.92 58.56 33.95
C ILE A 11 -21.46 58.69 34.01
N PHE A 12 -22.12 57.73 33.32
CA PHE A 12 -23.41 57.01 33.59
C PHE A 12 -24.51 57.30 32.56
N THR A 13 -25.31 56.38 32.00
CA THR A 13 -25.66 54.94 32.11
C THR A 13 -26.18 54.52 30.70
N SER A 14 -26.38 53.28 30.27
CA SER A 14 -27.24 52.24 30.84
C SER A 14 -27.23 50.99 29.93
N SER A 15 -27.30 49.84 30.59
CA SER A 15 -28.09 48.65 30.24
C SER A 15 -27.67 47.70 29.11
N CYS A 16 -27.36 46.48 29.56
CA CYS A 16 -27.29 45.25 28.78
C CYS A 16 -28.62 44.90 28.11
N SER A 17 -28.52 44.29 26.93
CA SER A 17 -29.42 43.22 26.49
C SER A 17 -28.58 42.12 25.87
N SER A 18 -28.52 40.99 26.58
CA SER A 18 -28.07 39.71 26.05
C SER A 18 -29.12 39.20 25.07
N SER A 19 -28.71 38.92 23.84
CA SER A 19 -29.48 38.08 22.92
C SER A 19 -28.50 37.25 22.14
N LYS A 20 -28.43 35.97 22.51
CA LYS A 20 -27.81 34.87 21.76
C LYS A 20 -28.04 35.07 20.25
N LYS A 21 -26.96 35.23 19.48
CA LYS A 21 -26.95 34.89 18.06
C LYS A 21 -25.99 33.73 17.87
N SER A 22 -26.62 32.60 17.57
CA SER A 22 -26.09 31.40 16.94
C SER A 22 -24.86 31.67 16.08
N GLY A 23 -23.82 30.85 16.29
CA GLY A 23 -22.68 30.76 15.39
C GLY A 23 -23.15 30.53 13.96
N SER A 24 -22.92 31.52 13.12
CA SER A 24 -22.94 31.40 11.67
C SER A 24 -21.67 30.67 11.28
N GLY A 25 -21.73 29.34 11.22
CA GLY A 25 -20.78 28.59 10.39
C GLY A 25 -20.99 29.05 8.96
N SER A 26 -19.99 29.76 8.41
CA SER A 26 -19.93 30.03 6.98
C SER A 26 -19.74 28.70 6.26
N HIS A 27 -20.84 28.05 5.89
CA HIS A 27 -20.83 27.11 4.79
C HIS A 27 -20.56 27.93 3.52
N GLU A 28 -19.29 28.01 3.12
CA GLU A 28 -18.98 28.33 1.72
C GLU A 28 -19.69 27.27 0.87
N LEU A 29 -20.66 27.72 0.07
CA LEU A 29 -21.36 26.88 -0.88
C LEU A 29 -20.36 26.46 -1.94
N TYR A 30 -20.03 25.17 -1.98
CA TYR A 30 -19.32 24.54 -3.09
C TYR A 30 -20.17 24.73 -4.36
N GLU A 31 -19.77 25.65 -5.24
CA GLU A 31 -20.33 25.69 -6.59
C GLU A 31 -19.70 24.53 -7.38
N PRO A 32 -20.51 23.62 -7.95
CA PRO A 32 -19.97 22.52 -8.73
C PRO A 32 -19.20 23.08 -9.94
N GLU A 33 -17.87 22.94 -9.92
CA GLU A 33 -17.02 23.40 -11.01
C GLU A 33 -17.35 22.62 -12.29
N SER A 34 -17.43 23.33 -13.42
CA SER A 34 -17.77 22.73 -14.71
C SER A 34 -16.68 21.77 -15.19
N VAL A 35 -17.11 20.64 -15.75
CA VAL A 35 -16.28 19.68 -16.48
C VAL A 35 -15.47 20.39 -17.58
N VAL A 36 -14.18 20.08 -17.69
CA VAL A 36 -13.30 20.66 -18.71
C VAL A 36 -12.94 19.60 -19.77
N PRO A 37 -13.26 19.83 -21.04
CA PRO A 37 -12.91 18.90 -22.11
C PRO A 37 -11.39 18.83 -22.36
N ASP A 38 -10.92 17.65 -22.75
CA ASP A 38 -9.58 17.41 -23.32
C ASP A 38 -8.37 17.85 -22.48
N THR A 39 -8.53 17.93 -21.16
CA THR A 39 -7.42 18.15 -20.22
C THR A 39 -7.83 17.70 -18.82
N PHE A 40 -6.85 17.54 -17.92
CA PHE A 40 -7.12 17.33 -16.50
C PHE A 40 -6.85 18.64 -15.75
N VAL A 41 -7.81 19.06 -14.94
CA VAL A 41 -7.69 20.30 -14.14
C VAL A 41 -7.75 19.93 -12.66
N PHE A 42 -6.67 20.22 -11.94
CA PHE A 42 -6.64 20.05 -10.50
C PHE A 42 -7.66 20.95 -9.80
N PRO A 43 -8.31 20.46 -8.73
CA PRO A 43 -9.21 21.28 -7.92
C PRO A 43 -8.53 22.53 -7.42
N GLN A 44 -9.23 23.66 -7.49
CA GLN A 44 -8.76 24.90 -6.87
C GLN A 44 -9.12 24.84 -5.39
N VAL A 45 -8.09 24.76 -4.54
CA VAL A 45 -8.29 24.75 -3.09
C VAL A 45 -8.68 26.15 -2.62
N PRO A 46 -9.83 26.35 -1.93
CA PRO A 46 -10.25 27.63 -1.41
C PRO A 46 -9.15 28.32 -0.60
N ALA A 47 -8.98 29.63 -0.79
CA ALA A 47 -8.00 30.42 -0.05
C ALA A 47 -8.33 30.51 1.46
N SER A 48 -9.60 30.27 1.82
CA SER A 48 -10.09 30.15 3.19
C SER A 48 -9.53 28.92 3.92
N LEU A 49 -9.24 27.83 3.22
CA LEU A 49 -8.61 26.64 3.78
C LEU A 49 -7.10 26.86 3.91
N THR A 50 -6.65 27.14 5.13
CA THR A 50 -5.24 27.39 5.45
C THR A 50 -4.51 26.19 6.03
N ASP A 51 -5.24 25.27 6.69
CA ASP A 51 -4.64 24.10 7.31
C ASP A 51 -4.13 23.10 6.25
N PRO A 52 -2.86 22.66 6.30
CA PRO A 52 -2.30 21.75 5.29
C PRO A 52 -3.05 20.43 5.13
N ASP A 53 -3.57 19.86 6.22
CA ASP A 53 -4.27 18.57 6.20
C ASP A 53 -5.67 18.75 5.61
N GLU A 54 -6.40 19.80 6.00
CA GLU A 54 -7.70 20.15 5.41
C GLU A 54 -7.59 20.44 3.90
N ARG A 55 -6.52 21.14 3.48
CA ARG A 55 -6.24 21.41 2.07
C ARG A 55 -5.96 20.12 1.28
N ALA A 56 -5.22 19.19 1.86
CA ALA A 56 -4.93 17.89 1.24
C ALA A 56 -6.21 17.05 1.10
N GLN A 57 -7.02 16.98 2.16
CA GLN A 57 -8.31 16.28 2.12
C GLN A 57 -9.24 16.87 1.07
N TYR A 58 -9.36 18.20 0.99
CA TYR A 58 -10.15 18.88 -0.04
C TYR A 58 -9.70 18.50 -1.45
N LEU A 59 -8.39 18.59 -1.72
CA LEU A 59 -7.83 18.25 -3.02
C LEU A 59 -8.18 16.81 -3.45
N ILE A 60 -8.16 15.87 -2.51
CA ILE A 60 -8.40 14.45 -2.79
C ILE A 60 -9.89 14.18 -3.00
N HIS A 61 -10.75 14.73 -2.15
CA HIS A 61 -12.20 14.57 -2.27
C HIS A 61 -12.76 15.16 -3.56
N HIS A 62 -12.20 16.28 -4.01
CA HIS A 62 -12.65 16.98 -5.23
C HIS A 62 -11.83 16.62 -6.47
N PHE A 63 -10.83 15.73 -6.35
CA PHE A 63 -9.82 15.46 -7.40
C PHE A 63 -10.44 15.20 -8.77
N TRP A 64 -11.51 14.42 -8.80
CA TRP A 64 -12.16 13.97 -10.03
C TRP A 64 -13.35 14.84 -10.46
N ASP A 65 -13.70 15.92 -9.74
CA ASP A 65 -14.96 16.65 -9.95
C ASP A 65 -15.14 17.21 -11.35
N ARG A 66 -14.05 17.67 -11.96
CA ARG A 66 -14.06 18.25 -13.31
C ARG A 66 -13.74 17.25 -14.41
N PHE A 67 -13.52 15.98 -14.07
CA PHE A 67 -13.25 14.93 -15.04
C PHE A 67 -14.55 14.34 -15.58
N ASP A 68 -14.66 14.27 -16.92
CA ASP A 68 -15.83 13.69 -17.58
C ASP A 68 -15.74 12.17 -17.67
N PHE A 69 -16.38 11.46 -16.74
CA PHE A 69 -16.43 9.99 -16.78
C PHE A 69 -17.31 9.44 -17.91
N ALA A 70 -18.16 10.26 -18.55
CA ALA A 70 -18.98 9.84 -19.69
C ALA A 70 -18.21 9.94 -21.02
N ASP A 71 -17.16 10.77 -21.10
CA ASP A 71 -16.33 10.89 -22.29
C ASP A 71 -15.35 9.71 -22.44
N SER A 72 -15.80 8.69 -23.16
CA SER A 72 -14.98 7.51 -23.47
C SER A 72 -13.71 7.81 -24.28
N THR A 73 -13.58 8.97 -24.92
CA THR A 73 -12.37 9.33 -25.70
C THR A 73 -11.16 9.57 -24.80
N LEU A 74 -11.38 9.96 -23.53
CA LEU A 74 -10.33 10.16 -22.54
C LEU A 74 -9.60 8.86 -22.17
N THR A 75 -10.21 7.68 -22.40
CA THR A 75 -9.54 6.38 -22.22
C THR A 75 -8.39 6.15 -23.21
N LYS A 76 -8.36 6.90 -24.32
CA LYS A 76 -7.32 6.85 -25.35
C LYS A 76 -6.27 7.94 -25.20
N LYS A 77 -6.35 8.74 -24.13
CA LYS A 77 -5.47 9.89 -23.86
C LYS A 77 -4.72 9.66 -22.54
N PRO A 78 -3.75 8.73 -22.50
CA PRO A 78 -3.04 8.38 -21.26
C PRO A 78 -2.29 9.58 -20.65
N ALA A 79 -1.81 10.51 -21.47
CA ALA A 79 -1.20 11.76 -21.01
C ALA A 79 -2.15 12.64 -20.16
N ILE A 80 -3.46 12.39 -20.22
CA ILE A 80 -4.48 13.06 -19.40
C ILE A 80 -4.92 12.11 -18.28
N THR A 81 -5.60 11.02 -18.63
CA THR A 81 -6.33 10.21 -17.65
C THR A 81 -5.40 9.35 -16.80
N GLU A 82 -4.43 8.69 -17.42
CA GLU A 82 -3.49 7.83 -16.69
C GLU A 82 -2.52 8.68 -15.86
N GLN A 83 -2.04 9.80 -16.39
CA GLN A 83 -1.22 10.75 -15.61
C GLN A 83 -2.00 11.30 -14.41
N ALA A 84 -3.25 11.73 -14.59
CA ALA A 84 -4.09 12.17 -13.48
C ALA A 84 -4.31 11.06 -12.44
N PHE A 85 -4.46 9.81 -12.88
CA PHE A 85 -4.56 8.67 -11.98
C PHE A 85 -3.26 8.44 -11.19
N VAL A 86 -2.08 8.58 -11.82
CA VAL A 86 -0.79 8.52 -11.11
C VAL A 86 -0.67 9.63 -10.06
N ASP A 87 -1.04 10.86 -10.42
CA ASP A 87 -1.04 11.99 -9.50
C ASP A 87 -2.00 11.74 -8.32
N TYR A 88 -3.17 11.16 -8.59
CA TYR A 88 -4.13 10.74 -7.57
C TYR A 88 -3.55 9.71 -6.60
N ILE A 89 -2.82 8.68 -7.09
CA ILE A 89 -2.13 7.70 -6.23
C ILE A 89 -1.17 8.39 -5.26
N HIS A 90 -0.44 9.40 -5.74
CA HIS A 90 0.46 10.16 -4.88
C HIS A 90 -0.29 10.87 -3.75
N LEU A 91 -1.51 11.34 -3.98
CA LEU A 91 -2.29 12.02 -2.97
C LEU A 91 -2.93 11.06 -1.95
N LEU A 92 -3.31 9.85 -2.35
CA LEU A 92 -3.95 8.87 -1.46
C LEU A 92 -3.15 8.58 -0.17
N ARG A 93 -1.82 8.77 -0.19
CA ARG A 93 -0.93 8.58 0.97
C ARG A 93 -1.21 9.55 2.13
N PHE A 94 -1.89 10.67 1.85
CA PHE A 94 -2.24 11.68 2.85
C PHE A 94 -3.59 11.40 3.52
N LEU A 95 -4.35 10.41 3.05
CA LEU A 95 -5.59 9.99 3.69
C LEU A 95 -5.37 8.82 4.66
N PRO A 96 -6.16 8.75 5.73
CA PRO A 96 -6.35 7.52 6.48
C PRO A 96 -6.80 6.38 5.56
N LYS A 97 -6.42 5.14 5.91
CA LYS A 97 -6.69 3.95 5.09
C LYS A 97 -8.15 3.81 4.65
N ASP A 98 -9.08 4.01 5.59
CA ASP A 98 -10.52 3.84 5.31
C ASP A 98 -11.05 4.92 4.36
N GLU A 99 -10.51 6.14 4.45
CA GLU A 99 -10.82 7.25 3.55
C GLU A 99 -10.20 7.05 2.16
N SER A 100 -8.95 6.55 2.06
CA SER A 100 -8.37 6.16 0.77
C SER A 100 -9.23 5.11 0.06
N ALA A 101 -9.72 4.11 0.81
CA ALA A 101 -10.57 3.06 0.27
C ALA A 101 -11.92 3.62 -0.23
N GLU A 102 -12.54 4.53 0.52
CA GLU A 102 -13.78 5.20 0.09
C GLU A 102 -13.56 6.06 -1.15
N SER A 103 -12.46 6.82 -1.19
CA SER A 103 -12.11 7.66 -2.34
C SER A 103 -11.93 6.83 -3.62
N LEU A 104 -11.27 5.67 -3.53
CA LEU A 104 -11.13 4.72 -4.65
C LEU A 104 -12.47 4.13 -5.10
N ARG A 105 -13.34 3.71 -4.17
CA ARG A 105 -14.69 3.24 -4.48
C ARG A 105 -15.52 4.34 -5.16
N HIS A 106 -15.43 5.57 -4.67
CA HIS A 106 -16.11 6.71 -5.25
C HIS A 106 -15.64 6.97 -6.70
N THR A 107 -14.33 6.93 -6.97
CA THR A 107 -13.79 7.02 -8.35
C THR A 107 -14.37 5.95 -9.26
N LEU A 108 -14.41 4.68 -8.82
CA LEU A 108 -15.03 3.60 -9.60
C LEU A 108 -16.52 3.84 -9.84
N LYS A 109 -17.24 4.29 -8.82
CA LYS A 109 -18.67 4.59 -8.92
C LYS A 109 -18.94 5.67 -9.97
N ARG A 110 -18.11 6.70 -10.03
CA ARG A 110 -18.19 7.73 -11.09
C ARG A 110 -17.88 7.15 -12.47
N ALA A 111 -16.91 6.25 -12.57
CA ALA A 111 -16.56 5.59 -13.82
C ALA A 111 -17.66 4.68 -14.39
N GLU A 112 -18.67 4.28 -13.58
CA GLU A 112 -19.86 3.57 -14.05
C GLU A 112 -20.69 4.37 -15.06
N ALA A 113 -20.45 5.68 -15.22
CA ALA A 113 -21.08 6.53 -16.23
C ALA A 113 -20.90 5.97 -17.67
N GLY A 114 -19.87 5.17 -17.92
CA GLY A 114 -19.69 4.48 -19.19
C GLY A 114 -18.90 3.18 -19.05
N ARG A 115 -19.36 2.11 -19.69
CA ARG A 115 -18.73 0.78 -19.62
C ARG A 115 -17.24 0.79 -20.00
N SER A 116 -16.88 1.53 -21.05
CA SER A 116 -15.47 1.66 -21.48
C SER A 116 -14.62 2.42 -20.46
N MET A 117 -15.17 3.46 -19.83
CA MET A 117 -14.48 4.24 -18.80
C MET A 117 -14.26 3.39 -17.55
N TYR A 118 -15.30 2.71 -17.08
CA TYR A 118 -15.23 1.79 -15.95
C TYR A 118 -14.13 0.74 -16.14
N ARG A 119 -14.15 0.02 -17.27
CA ARG A 119 -13.12 -0.99 -17.60
C ARG A 119 -11.72 -0.38 -17.63
N TYR A 120 -11.56 0.83 -18.16
CA TYR A 120 -10.27 1.51 -18.22
C TYR A 120 -9.75 1.84 -16.82
N PHE A 121 -10.56 2.43 -15.94
CA PHE A 121 -10.14 2.72 -14.56
C PHE A 121 -9.83 1.45 -13.75
N VAL A 122 -10.61 0.38 -13.92
CA VAL A 122 -10.29 -0.92 -13.31
C VAL A 122 -8.93 -1.42 -13.80
N SER A 123 -8.64 -1.29 -15.10
CA SER A 123 -7.33 -1.69 -15.66
C SER A 123 -6.17 -0.82 -15.15
N LEU A 124 -6.38 0.48 -14.90
CA LEU A 124 -5.38 1.35 -14.29
C LEU A 124 -5.12 0.93 -12.83
N MET A 125 -6.18 0.68 -12.05
CA MET A 125 -6.06 0.23 -10.67
C MET A 125 -5.30 -1.11 -10.57
N GLU A 126 -5.58 -2.06 -11.45
CA GLU A 126 -4.81 -3.31 -11.54
C GLU A 126 -3.34 -3.05 -11.93
N LYS A 127 -3.11 -2.28 -13.00
CA LYS A 127 -1.77 -1.93 -13.47
C LYS A 127 -0.91 -1.30 -12.38
N TYR A 128 -1.47 -0.41 -11.59
CA TYR A 128 -0.69 0.33 -10.61
C TYR A 128 -0.63 -0.34 -9.25
N PHE A 129 -1.71 -0.94 -8.76
CA PHE A 129 -1.75 -1.48 -7.42
C PHE A 129 -1.38 -2.97 -7.33
N TYR A 130 -1.44 -3.71 -8.43
CA TYR A 130 -1.25 -5.17 -8.43
C TYR A 130 -0.12 -5.68 -9.33
N ASP A 131 0.15 -5.06 -10.48
CA ASP A 131 1.21 -5.50 -11.40
C ASP A 131 2.58 -5.54 -10.69
N PRO A 132 3.32 -6.66 -10.74
CA PRO A 132 4.63 -6.81 -10.07
C PRO A 132 5.71 -5.83 -10.57
N ASN A 133 5.53 -5.19 -11.73
CA ASN A 133 6.46 -4.19 -12.27
C ASN A 133 6.09 -2.76 -11.88
N SER A 134 4.92 -2.54 -11.28
CA SER A 134 4.50 -1.21 -10.83
C SER A 134 5.31 -0.76 -9.61
N PRO A 135 5.80 0.49 -9.57
CA PRO A 135 6.38 1.06 -8.34
C PRO A 135 5.31 1.49 -7.32
N PHE A 136 4.02 1.43 -7.69
CA PHE A 136 2.88 1.87 -6.87
C PHE A 136 2.09 0.72 -6.25
N ARG A 137 2.63 -0.51 -6.27
CA ARG A 137 1.95 -1.70 -5.74
C ARG A 137 1.49 -1.45 -4.31
N ASN A 138 0.21 -1.69 -4.08
CA ASN A 138 -0.39 -1.56 -2.76
C ASN A 138 -1.70 -2.36 -2.73
N GLU A 139 -1.63 -3.59 -2.23
CA GLU A 139 -2.81 -4.44 -2.14
C GLU A 139 -3.87 -3.87 -1.18
N GLU A 140 -3.50 -3.04 -0.20
CA GLU A 140 -4.50 -2.41 0.69
C GLU A 140 -5.32 -1.34 -0.04
N TYR A 141 -4.80 -0.77 -1.14
CA TYR A 141 -5.59 0.04 -2.08
C TYR A 141 -6.34 -0.81 -3.09
N TYR A 142 -5.79 -1.97 -3.48
CA TYR A 142 -6.42 -2.83 -4.48
C TYR A 142 -7.58 -3.69 -3.95
N ILE A 143 -7.51 -4.15 -2.69
CA ILE A 143 -8.56 -4.97 -2.06
C ILE A 143 -9.95 -4.29 -2.11
N PRO A 144 -10.13 -3.02 -1.71
CA PRO A 144 -11.45 -2.38 -1.80
C PRO A 144 -11.93 -2.24 -3.25
N VAL A 145 -11.03 -2.07 -4.22
CA VAL A 145 -11.36 -2.08 -5.65
C VAL A 145 -11.86 -3.45 -6.08
N LEU A 146 -11.12 -4.51 -5.72
CA LEU A 146 -11.46 -5.90 -6.00
C LEU A 146 -12.84 -6.27 -5.46
N GLN A 147 -13.16 -5.85 -4.24
CA GLN A 147 -14.46 -6.09 -3.60
C GLN A 147 -15.64 -5.53 -4.40
N GLU A 148 -15.46 -4.40 -5.10
CA GLU A 148 -16.49 -3.83 -5.99
C GLU A 148 -16.56 -4.56 -7.33
N VAL A 149 -15.40 -4.79 -7.96
CA VAL A 149 -15.37 -5.27 -9.35
C VAL A 149 -15.81 -6.72 -9.51
N VAL A 150 -15.63 -7.57 -8.49
CA VAL A 150 -16.05 -8.99 -8.54
C VAL A 150 -17.57 -9.16 -8.70
N GLY A 151 -18.36 -8.17 -8.26
CA GLY A 151 -19.82 -8.16 -8.40
C GLY A 151 -20.33 -7.33 -9.58
N SER A 152 -19.45 -6.66 -10.33
CA SER A 152 -19.87 -5.65 -11.31
C SER A 152 -20.46 -6.25 -12.58
N SER A 153 -21.68 -5.83 -12.92
CA SER A 153 -22.35 -6.19 -14.19
C SER A 153 -21.72 -5.52 -15.42
N LEU A 154 -20.85 -4.51 -15.23
CA LEU A 154 -20.15 -3.81 -16.32
C LEU A 154 -18.97 -4.62 -16.87
N LEU A 155 -18.49 -5.63 -16.13
CA LEU A 155 -17.41 -6.51 -16.53
C LEU A 155 -17.92 -7.82 -17.15
N GLU A 156 -17.07 -8.46 -17.96
CA GLU A 156 -17.35 -9.81 -18.45
C GLU A 156 -17.12 -10.85 -17.35
N GLU A 157 -17.72 -12.04 -17.49
CA GLU A 157 -17.55 -13.12 -16.51
C GLU A 157 -16.08 -13.54 -16.33
N ALA A 158 -15.33 -13.58 -17.43
CA ALA A 158 -13.90 -13.89 -17.40
C ALA A 158 -13.10 -12.85 -16.57
N ASP A 159 -13.42 -11.57 -16.72
CA ASP A 159 -12.79 -10.49 -15.95
C ASP A 159 -13.15 -10.60 -14.47
N ARG A 160 -14.44 -10.78 -14.14
CA ARG A 160 -14.88 -10.99 -12.74
C ARG A 160 -14.21 -12.20 -12.10
N SER A 161 -14.06 -13.31 -12.83
CA SER A 161 -13.43 -14.53 -12.33
C SER A 161 -11.94 -14.31 -12.04
N ARG A 162 -11.25 -13.57 -12.91
CA ARG A 162 -9.84 -13.18 -12.69
C ARG A 162 -9.71 -12.27 -11.48
N TYR A 163 -10.55 -11.25 -11.34
CA TYR A 163 -10.54 -10.35 -10.17
C TYR A 163 -10.91 -11.08 -8.88
N GLN A 164 -11.82 -12.05 -8.93
CA GLN A 164 -12.17 -12.89 -7.79
C GLN A 164 -10.96 -13.72 -7.32
N PHE A 165 -10.23 -14.31 -8.26
CA PHE A 165 -8.98 -15.00 -7.95
C PHE A 165 -7.94 -14.04 -7.35
N GLN A 166 -7.77 -12.84 -7.91
CA GLN A 166 -6.86 -11.83 -7.35
C GLN A 166 -7.27 -11.41 -5.93
N LEU A 167 -8.58 -11.30 -5.65
CA LEU A 167 -9.09 -11.00 -4.31
C LEU A 167 -8.77 -12.11 -3.32
N GLU A 168 -8.98 -13.37 -3.71
CA GLU A 168 -8.61 -14.54 -2.90
C GLU A 168 -7.13 -14.54 -2.54
N MET A 169 -6.26 -14.21 -3.51
CA MET A 169 -4.81 -14.15 -3.31
C MET A 169 -4.37 -12.93 -2.47
N ALA A 170 -4.90 -11.74 -2.75
CA ALA A 170 -4.61 -10.52 -1.99
C ALA A 170 -5.02 -10.64 -0.51
N MET A 171 -6.09 -11.40 -0.24
CA MET A 171 -6.54 -11.69 1.13
C MET A 171 -5.62 -12.63 1.91
N GLN A 172 -4.75 -13.40 1.24
CA GLN A 172 -3.75 -14.24 1.93
C GLN A 172 -2.65 -13.37 2.55
N ASN A 173 -2.23 -13.68 3.78
CA ASN A 173 -1.05 -13.06 4.42
C ASN A 173 -1.06 -11.52 4.45
N ARG A 174 -2.23 -10.89 4.61
CA ARG A 174 -2.30 -9.41 4.70
C ARG A 174 -1.49 -8.87 5.87
N VAL A 175 -1.02 -7.64 5.73
CA VAL A 175 -0.31 -6.93 6.81
C VAL A 175 -1.17 -6.91 8.08
N GLY A 176 -0.57 -7.26 9.21
CA GLY A 176 -1.22 -7.41 10.51
C GLY A 176 -1.86 -8.79 10.76
N MET A 177 -2.08 -9.60 9.73
CA MET A 177 -2.58 -10.97 9.88
C MET A 177 -1.45 -11.96 10.10
N LYS A 178 -1.75 -13.10 10.74
CA LYS A 178 -0.80 -14.21 10.88
C LYS A 178 -0.58 -14.87 9.51
N ALA A 179 0.67 -15.05 9.13
CA ALA A 179 1.04 -15.68 7.87
C ALA A 179 0.64 -17.17 7.85
N ASN A 180 0.23 -17.66 6.68
CA ASN A 180 -0.11 -19.05 6.44
C ASN A 180 1.10 -19.94 6.76
N ASN A 181 0.85 -21.00 7.52
CA ASN A 181 1.90 -21.97 7.82
C ASN A 181 2.13 -22.87 6.61
N PHE A 182 3.36 -23.32 6.44
CA PHE A 182 3.72 -24.35 5.46
C PHE A 182 4.92 -25.14 5.97
N SER A 183 5.05 -26.36 5.46
CA SER A 183 6.23 -27.21 5.68
C SER A 183 7.26 -26.94 4.60
N PHE A 184 8.54 -26.92 4.96
CA PHE A 184 9.64 -26.79 4.03
C PHE A 184 10.77 -27.76 4.39
N ARG A 185 11.65 -28.04 3.42
CA ARG A 185 12.75 -28.97 3.60
C ARG A 185 14.10 -28.31 3.38
N LEU A 186 15.01 -28.52 4.32
CA LEU A 186 16.39 -28.05 4.28
C LEU A 186 17.27 -28.99 3.46
N ALA A 187 18.45 -28.52 3.07
CA ALA A 187 19.42 -29.30 2.29
C ALA A 187 19.90 -30.58 3.01
N ASN A 188 19.94 -30.56 4.34
CA ASN A 188 20.28 -31.72 5.18
C ASN A 188 19.12 -32.75 5.29
N GLY A 189 17.99 -32.51 4.61
CA GLY A 189 16.82 -33.38 4.62
C GLY A 189 15.85 -33.15 5.80
N GLU A 190 16.20 -32.26 6.73
CA GLU A 190 15.33 -31.88 7.85
C GLU A 190 14.09 -31.13 7.33
N THR A 191 12.92 -31.50 7.85
CA THR A 191 11.64 -30.83 7.55
C THR A 191 11.22 -30.00 8.75
N ARG A 192 10.87 -28.74 8.51
CA ARG A 192 10.36 -27.81 9.52
C ARG A 192 9.11 -27.10 8.98
N THR A 193 8.40 -26.40 9.86
CA THR A 193 7.31 -25.51 9.45
C THR A 193 7.70 -24.06 9.69
N LEU A 194 7.10 -23.13 8.94
CA LEU A 194 7.32 -21.69 9.13
C LEU A 194 7.04 -21.27 10.57
N HIS A 195 5.94 -21.75 11.16
CA HIS A 195 5.53 -21.40 12.52
C HIS A 195 6.45 -21.98 13.60
N ALA A 196 7.23 -23.02 13.30
CA ALA A 196 8.20 -23.59 14.23
C ALA A 196 9.52 -22.78 14.35
N ILE A 197 9.73 -21.77 13.50
CA ILE A 197 10.92 -20.92 13.56
C ILE A 197 10.77 -19.91 14.71
N ASN A 198 11.65 -20.01 15.70
CA ASN A 198 11.70 -19.09 16.83
C ASN A 198 12.71 -17.95 16.56
N SER A 199 12.19 -16.78 16.21
CA SER A 199 12.95 -15.53 16.05
C SER A 199 12.05 -14.32 16.31
N GLN A 200 12.62 -13.19 16.73
CA GLN A 200 11.83 -11.94 16.87
C GLN A 200 11.31 -11.44 15.54
N TYR A 201 12.12 -11.59 14.49
CA TYR A 201 11.74 -11.31 13.12
C TYR A 201 12.15 -12.44 12.20
N LEU A 202 11.32 -12.69 11.18
CA LEU A 202 11.58 -13.64 10.12
C LEU A 202 11.43 -12.93 8.78
N LEU A 203 12.53 -12.84 8.02
CA LEU A 203 12.53 -12.37 6.64
C LEU A 203 12.37 -13.59 5.72
N LEU A 204 11.20 -13.74 5.13
CA LEU A 204 10.85 -14.83 4.21
C LEU A 204 11.02 -14.34 2.78
N ILE A 205 11.78 -15.07 1.97
CA ILE A 205 12.09 -14.72 0.59
C ILE A 205 11.74 -15.92 -0.31
N PHE A 206 10.76 -15.77 -1.18
CA PHE A 206 10.52 -16.73 -2.26
C PHE A 206 11.47 -16.41 -3.40
N SER A 207 12.30 -17.37 -3.80
CA SER A 207 13.42 -17.14 -4.71
C SER A 207 13.69 -18.35 -5.60
N ASN A 208 14.03 -18.10 -6.87
CA ASN A 208 14.44 -19.13 -7.81
C ASN A 208 15.96 -19.11 -8.03
N PRO A 209 16.63 -20.27 -8.06
CA PRO A 209 18.04 -20.37 -8.42
C PRO A 209 18.31 -19.82 -9.82
N GLY A 210 19.45 -19.16 -10.01
CA GLY A 210 19.87 -18.63 -11.32
C GLY A 210 19.02 -17.45 -11.83
N CYS A 211 18.08 -16.92 -11.04
CA CYS A 211 17.35 -15.71 -11.36
C CYS A 211 18.23 -14.47 -11.10
N PRO A 212 18.56 -13.65 -12.11
CA PRO A 212 19.44 -12.48 -11.93
C PRO A 212 18.93 -11.49 -10.88
N THR A 213 17.61 -11.27 -10.85
CA THR A 213 16.97 -10.39 -9.86
C THR A 213 17.09 -10.97 -8.44
N CYS A 214 16.91 -12.29 -8.27
CA CYS A 214 17.09 -12.94 -6.97
C CYS A 214 18.53 -12.84 -6.46
N GLU A 215 19.51 -13.00 -7.35
CA GLU A 215 20.93 -12.86 -7.00
C GLU A 215 21.27 -11.43 -6.60
N ALA A 216 20.76 -10.44 -7.34
CA ALA A 216 20.94 -9.03 -7.00
C ALA A 216 20.33 -8.70 -5.62
N VAL A 217 19.10 -9.15 -5.38
CA VAL A 217 18.40 -8.97 -4.10
C VAL A 217 19.15 -9.65 -2.96
N THR A 218 19.59 -10.88 -3.16
CA THR A 218 20.38 -11.65 -2.17
C THR A 218 21.68 -10.92 -1.83
N ARG A 219 22.39 -10.40 -2.85
CA ARG A 219 23.64 -9.66 -2.66
C ARG A 219 23.43 -8.37 -1.87
N GLN A 220 22.39 -7.59 -2.20
CA GLN A 220 22.06 -6.34 -1.51
C GLN A 220 21.66 -6.58 -0.05
N LEU A 221 20.78 -7.55 0.22
CA LEU A 221 20.39 -7.89 1.59
C LEU A 221 21.57 -8.43 2.41
N ASN A 222 22.46 -9.21 1.80
CA ASN A 222 23.66 -9.72 2.48
C ASN A 222 24.71 -8.63 2.77
N SER A 223 24.79 -7.58 1.94
CA SER A 223 25.65 -6.41 2.19
C SER A 223 25.01 -5.34 3.08
N SER A 224 23.71 -5.45 3.37
CA SER A 224 22.98 -4.46 4.18
C SER A 224 23.51 -4.37 5.60
N SER A 225 23.93 -3.16 6.01
CA SER A 225 24.43 -2.92 7.37
C SER A 225 23.34 -3.11 8.43
N ALA A 226 22.08 -2.76 8.11
CA ALA A 226 20.96 -2.86 9.03
C ALA A 226 20.62 -4.33 9.33
N LEU A 227 20.51 -5.16 8.29
CA LEU A 227 20.26 -6.60 8.47
C LEU A 227 21.46 -7.30 9.14
N ASN A 228 22.69 -6.93 8.77
CA ASN A 228 23.87 -7.51 9.40
C ASN A 228 23.96 -7.18 10.90
N ARG A 229 23.58 -5.97 11.34
CA ARG A 229 23.43 -5.64 12.76
C ARG A 229 22.35 -6.51 13.41
N ALA A 230 21.20 -6.68 12.77
CA ALA A 230 20.13 -7.52 13.29
C ALA A 230 20.54 -8.99 13.45
N LEU A 231 21.23 -9.56 12.46
CA LEU A 231 21.80 -10.91 12.52
C LEU A 231 22.88 -11.04 13.61
N ALA A 232 23.69 -9.99 13.84
CA ALA A 232 24.72 -9.98 14.87
C ALA A 232 24.14 -9.99 16.30
N MET A 233 22.88 -9.60 16.48
CA MET A 233 22.16 -9.72 17.77
C MET A 233 21.66 -11.15 18.06
N ASN A 234 21.85 -12.10 17.16
CA ASN A 234 21.52 -13.49 17.42
C ASN A 234 22.48 -14.08 18.47
N SER A 235 21.93 -14.85 19.41
CA SER A 235 22.66 -15.53 20.48
C SER A 235 22.11 -16.95 20.70
N PRO A 236 22.78 -17.82 21.46
CA PRO A 236 22.30 -19.17 21.72
C PRO A 236 20.92 -19.25 22.38
N THR A 237 20.49 -18.20 23.09
CA THR A 237 19.22 -18.16 23.83
C THR A 237 18.16 -17.29 23.17
N ARG A 238 18.53 -16.47 22.19
CA ARG A 238 17.62 -15.54 21.51
C ARG A 238 18.06 -15.28 20.08
N THR A 239 17.15 -15.55 19.14
CA THR A 239 17.31 -15.19 17.73
C THR A 239 16.57 -13.90 17.44
N MET A 240 17.30 -12.84 17.09
CA MET A 240 16.70 -11.58 16.65
C MET A 240 16.12 -11.71 15.24
N LEU A 241 16.93 -12.17 14.28
CA LEU A 241 16.54 -12.26 12.88
C LEU A 241 16.88 -13.64 12.32
N THR A 242 15.89 -14.27 11.68
CA THR A 242 16.09 -15.40 10.77
C THR A 242 15.75 -14.95 9.36
N ILE A 243 16.63 -15.23 8.41
CA ILE A 243 16.36 -15.04 6.97
C ILE A 243 16.15 -16.43 6.38
N LEU A 244 14.99 -16.66 5.79
CA LEU A 244 14.57 -17.92 5.20
C LEU A 244 14.30 -17.70 3.70
N THR A 245 15.05 -18.39 2.84
CA THR A 245 14.74 -18.45 1.41
C THR A 245 14.00 -19.74 1.11
N ILE A 246 12.88 -19.66 0.39
CA ILE A 246 12.10 -20.80 -0.09
C ILE A 246 12.17 -20.84 -1.61
N TYR A 247 12.60 -21.98 -2.14
CA TYR A 247 12.41 -22.34 -3.54
C TYR A 247 11.06 -23.06 -3.71
N PRO A 248 10.07 -22.43 -4.39
CA PRO A 248 8.71 -22.97 -4.47
C PRO A 248 8.50 -23.97 -5.61
N ASP A 249 9.48 -24.15 -6.51
CA ASP A 249 9.38 -25.02 -7.70
C ASP A 249 10.07 -26.38 -7.48
N ASN A 250 10.12 -27.22 -8.53
CA ASN A 250 10.44 -28.65 -8.44
C ASN A 250 11.85 -29.06 -8.91
N ASP A 251 12.66 -28.16 -9.48
CA ASP A 251 14.01 -28.48 -9.96
C ASP A 251 15.04 -28.46 -8.81
N LEU A 252 15.06 -29.55 -8.04
CA LEU A 252 15.91 -29.68 -6.86
C LEU A 252 17.40 -29.82 -7.19
N GLU A 253 17.74 -30.27 -8.40
CA GLU A 253 19.14 -30.38 -8.83
C GLU A 253 19.72 -28.98 -9.00
N VAL A 254 19.03 -28.13 -9.77
CA VAL A 254 19.40 -26.73 -9.96
C VAL A 254 19.44 -25.96 -8.64
N TRP A 255 18.47 -26.20 -7.74
CA TRP A 255 18.49 -25.60 -6.40
C TRP A 255 19.73 -26.01 -5.59
N ARG A 256 20.08 -27.30 -5.58
CA ARG A 256 21.25 -27.81 -4.84
C ARG A 256 22.56 -27.26 -5.39
N GLU A 257 22.69 -27.17 -6.71
CA GLU A 257 23.89 -26.62 -7.36
C GLU A 257 24.09 -25.13 -7.05
N HIS A 258 23.01 -24.40 -6.77
CA HIS A 258 23.08 -22.98 -6.43
C HIS A 258 23.42 -22.70 -4.96
N LEU A 259 23.11 -23.62 -4.03
CA LEU A 259 23.33 -23.45 -2.59
C LEU A 259 24.74 -22.98 -2.18
N PRO A 260 25.86 -23.43 -2.79
CA PRO A 260 27.20 -22.95 -2.44
C PRO A 260 27.41 -21.44 -2.62
N HIS A 261 26.62 -20.79 -3.48
CA HIS A 261 26.68 -19.35 -3.74
C HIS A 261 25.84 -18.53 -2.76
N MET A 262 25.02 -19.18 -1.93
CA MET A 262 24.09 -18.51 -1.04
C MET A 262 24.71 -18.14 0.32
N PRO A 263 24.21 -17.09 1.00
CA PRO A 263 24.75 -16.67 2.29
C PRO A 263 24.59 -17.73 3.39
N ARG A 264 25.72 -18.26 3.89
CA ARG A 264 25.74 -19.34 4.90
C ARG A 264 24.99 -19.06 6.21
N LYS A 265 24.74 -17.79 6.54
CA LYS A 265 24.01 -17.40 7.77
C LYS A 265 22.49 -17.51 7.61
N TRP A 266 21.99 -17.72 6.40
CA TRP A 266 20.56 -17.81 6.11
C TRP A 266 20.10 -19.27 6.12
N LEU A 267 18.81 -19.49 6.29
CA LEU A 267 18.18 -20.79 6.08
C LEU A 267 17.73 -20.87 4.63
N HIS A 268 18.24 -21.88 3.92
CA HIS A 268 17.83 -22.16 2.54
C HIS A 268 17.02 -23.45 2.51
N ALA A 269 15.80 -23.36 2.01
CA ALA A 269 14.89 -24.49 1.90
C ALA A 269 14.13 -24.47 0.58
N TYR A 270 13.45 -25.59 0.31
CA TYR A 270 12.52 -25.74 -0.80
C TYR A 270 11.18 -26.26 -0.29
N ASP A 271 10.16 -26.18 -1.14
CA ASP A 271 8.80 -26.65 -0.89
C ASP A 271 8.52 -28.00 -1.59
N PRO A 272 8.63 -29.14 -0.88
CA PRO A 272 8.40 -30.45 -1.48
C PRO A 272 6.96 -30.57 -1.98
N GLY A 273 6.80 -30.78 -3.29
CA GLY A 273 5.48 -30.95 -3.90
C GLY A 273 4.77 -29.63 -4.21
N MET A 274 5.46 -28.49 -4.12
CA MET A 274 4.95 -27.17 -4.49
C MET A 274 3.64 -26.83 -3.77
N VAL A 275 3.55 -27.21 -2.49
CA VAL A 275 2.34 -27.07 -1.66
C VAL A 275 1.91 -25.62 -1.57
N ILE A 276 2.86 -24.69 -1.43
CA ILE A 276 2.62 -23.25 -1.31
C ILE A 276 1.86 -22.73 -2.53
N THR A 277 2.30 -23.08 -3.73
CA THR A 277 1.65 -22.65 -4.98
C THR A 277 0.36 -23.42 -5.24
N ARG A 278 0.37 -24.75 -5.06
CA ARG A 278 -0.78 -25.63 -5.32
C ARG A 278 -1.97 -25.33 -4.41
N GLU A 279 -1.70 -25.04 -3.15
CA GLU A 279 -2.71 -24.70 -2.14
C GLU A 279 -2.90 -23.19 -1.97
N ARG A 280 -2.23 -22.38 -2.82
CA ARG A 280 -2.38 -20.92 -2.87
C ARG A 280 -2.13 -20.23 -1.52
N LEU A 281 -1.16 -20.74 -0.77
CA LEU A 281 -0.85 -20.27 0.57
C LEU A 281 -0.22 -18.88 0.55
N TYR A 282 0.50 -18.52 -0.53
CA TYR A 282 1.14 -17.23 -0.72
C TYR A 282 0.91 -16.75 -2.16
N ASP A 283 0.72 -15.44 -2.30
CA ASP A 283 0.62 -14.81 -3.61
C ASP A 283 2.01 -14.48 -4.16
N ILE A 284 2.58 -15.43 -4.90
CA ILE A 284 3.92 -15.34 -5.50
C ILE A 284 3.78 -14.92 -6.97
N LYS A 285 3.48 -13.64 -7.19
CA LYS A 285 3.26 -13.07 -8.53
C LYS A 285 4.54 -12.88 -9.34
N ALA A 286 5.61 -12.55 -8.64
CA ALA A 286 6.93 -12.33 -9.20
C ALA A 286 8.01 -12.75 -8.21
N ILE A 287 9.11 -13.24 -8.74
CA ILE A 287 10.24 -13.73 -7.95
C ILE A 287 11.42 -12.76 -8.12
N PRO A 288 12.06 -12.30 -7.02
CA PRO A 288 11.78 -12.69 -5.64
C PRO A 288 10.56 -11.98 -5.03
N THR A 289 9.87 -12.67 -4.11
CA THR A 289 8.81 -12.08 -3.26
C THR A 289 9.30 -12.03 -1.81
N ILE A 290 9.20 -10.88 -1.15
CA ILE A 290 9.75 -10.67 0.20
C ILE A 290 8.65 -10.38 1.22
N TYR A 291 8.67 -11.11 2.34
CA TYR A 291 7.82 -10.90 3.49
C TYR A 291 8.67 -10.69 4.75
N LEU A 292 8.24 -9.77 5.62
CA LEU A 292 8.79 -9.64 6.96
C LEU A 292 7.71 -10.01 7.98
N LEU A 293 8.02 -10.93 8.88
CA LEU A 293 7.12 -11.41 9.92
C LEU A 293 7.67 -11.10 11.31
N ASP A 294 6.77 -10.88 12.28
CA ASP A 294 7.13 -10.77 13.70
C ASP A 294 7.27 -12.15 14.39
N SER A 295 7.46 -12.13 15.72
CA SER A 295 7.61 -13.35 16.53
C SER A 295 6.40 -14.27 16.47
N ASP A 296 5.19 -13.69 16.36
CA ASP A 296 3.92 -14.41 16.24
C ASP A 296 3.59 -14.81 14.80
N LYS A 297 4.53 -14.56 13.87
CA LYS A 297 4.37 -14.72 12.42
C LYS A 297 3.30 -13.81 11.82
N LYS A 298 2.96 -12.69 12.48
CA LYS A 298 2.15 -11.65 11.84
C LYS A 298 2.97 -10.94 10.79
N VAL A 299 2.32 -10.65 9.66
CA VAL A 299 2.96 -10.02 8.50
C VAL A 299 3.14 -8.54 8.80
N LEU A 300 4.39 -8.09 8.84
CA LEU A 300 4.77 -6.67 8.97
C LEU A 300 4.94 -6.02 7.60
N LEU A 301 5.54 -6.74 6.66
CA LEU A 301 5.70 -6.35 5.27
C LEU A 301 5.28 -7.52 4.36
N LYS A 302 4.48 -7.22 3.33
CA LYS A 302 4.00 -8.17 2.30
C LYS A 302 4.49 -7.70 0.94
N ASP A 303 5.05 -8.61 0.14
CA ASP A 303 5.53 -8.36 -1.23
C ASP A 303 6.31 -7.02 -1.35
N SER A 304 7.25 -6.85 -0.43
CA SER A 304 7.86 -5.55 -0.15
C SER A 304 9.24 -5.38 -0.79
N SER A 305 9.66 -4.13 -0.95
CA SER A 305 11.00 -3.81 -1.45
C SER A 305 12.09 -4.02 -0.40
N ILE A 306 13.34 -4.08 -0.84
CA ILE A 306 14.51 -4.19 0.04
C ILE A 306 14.63 -2.95 0.93
N GLU A 307 14.39 -1.77 0.36
CA GLU A 307 14.52 -0.48 1.06
C GLU A 307 13.58 -0.39 2.26
N ALA A 308 12.36 -0.93 2.14
CA ALA A 308 11.41 -1.01 3.25
C ALA A 308 11.91 -1.95 4.36
N VAL A 309 12.49 -3.10 4.00
CA VAL A 309 13.11 -4.01 4.97
C VAL A 309 14.30 -3.34 5.66
N GLU A 310 15.19 -2.70 4.92
CA GLU A 310 16.35 -1.99 5.48
C GLU A 310 15.93 -0.84 6.40
N SER A 311 14.91 -0.09 6.01
CA SER A 311 14.35 1.00 6.82
C SER A 311 13.79 0.48 8.14
N PHE A 312 13.07 -0.66 8.12
CA PHE A 312 12.55 -1.31 9.32
C PHE A 312 13.67 -1.63 10.33
N PHE A 313 14.77 -2.26 9.86
CA PHE A 313 15.90 -2.62 10.72
C PHE A 313 16.80 -1.43 11.09
N SER A 314 16.72 -0.30 10.38
CA SER A 314 17.53 0.89 10.68
C SER A 314 17.02 1.68 11.88
N ILE A 315 15.71 1.62 12.15
CA ILE A 315 15.06 2.33 13.25
C ILE A 315 15.22 1.56 14.58
N MET A 316 15.45 0.25 14.51
CA MET A 316 15.75 -0.57 15.67
C MET A 316 17.17 -0.29 16.17
N LYS A 317 17.28 0.57 17.18
CA LYS A 317 18.52 0.83 17.92
C LYS A 317 18.76 -0.23 18.99
#